data_AF-A0A3R9EAP4-F1
#
_entry.id   AF-A0A3R9EAP4-F1
#
_cell.length_a   1.000
_cell.length_b   1.000
_cell.length_c   1.000
_cell.angle_alpha   90.00
_cell.angle_beta   90.00
_cell.angle_gamma   90.00
#
_symmetry.space_group_name_H-M   'P 1'
#
loop_
_entity.id
_entity.type
_entity.pdbx_description
1 polymer ?
#
loop_
_entity_poly.entity_id
_entity_poly.type
_entity_poly.pdbx_seq_one_letter_code
_entity_poly.pdbx_strand_id
1 'polypeptide(L)' 'MFCKECNGILDVIRIEEYPEGFKDIIGYKRLCDVQCLSCGNIYYSQPYDWGKSVNEVRNLNIAKKRRSNN' A
#
# COMPACT_ATOMS: atom_id res chain seq x y z
N MET A 1 -5.19 10.05 -3.94
CA MET A 1 -3.92 9.92 -3.18
C MET A 1 -3.19 11.25 -3.31
N PHE A 2 -2.79 11.89 -2.21
CA PHE A 2 -2.21 13.25 -2.21
C PHE A 2 -0.74 13.25 -1.77
N CYS A 3 0.07 14.11 -2.38
CA CYS A 3 1.48 14.31 -2.04
C CYS A 3 1.59 14.98 -0.67
N LYS A 4 2.47 14.45 0.21
CA LYS A 4 2.66 14.98 1.57
C LYS A 4 3.35 16.34 1.61
N GLU A 5 4.13 16.66 0.58
CA GLU A 5 4.93 17.90 0.53
C GLU A 5 4.14 19.09 -0.02
N CYS A 6 3.25 18.86 -1.00
CA CYS A 6 2.57 19.94 -1.72
C CYS A 6 1.05 19.76 -1.87
N ASN A 7 0.47 18.70 -1.29
CA ASN A 7 -0.93 18.31 -1.45
C ASN A 7 -1.37 18.08 -2.92
N GLY A 8 -0.44 17.99 -3.86
CA GLY A 8 -0.71 17.68 -5.26
C GLY A 8 -1.21 16.25 -5.47
N ILE A 9 -1.75 15.99 -6.66
CA ILE A 9 -2.23 14.67 -7.05
C ILE A 9 -1.03 13.75 -7.32
N LEU A 10 -1.13 12.51 -6.84
CA LEU A 10 -0.18 11.43 -7.14
C LEU A 10 -0.70 10.57 -8.29
N ASP A 11 0.16 10.26 -9.24
CA ASP A 11 -0.11 9.38 -10.38
C ASP A 11 0.77 8.13 -10.33
N VAL A 12 0.26 7.00 -10.82
CA VAL A 12 0.96 5.71 -10.80
C VAL A 12 1.93 5.63 -11.98
N ILE A 13 3.22 5.45 -11.69
CA ILE A 13 4.27 5.37 -12.72
C ILE A 13 4.85 3.97 -12.90
N ARG A 14 4.73 3.10 -11.88
CA ARG A 14 5.11 1.68 -11.96
C ARG A 14 4.21 0.85 -11.05
N ILE A 15 3.88 -0.35 -11.49
CA ILE A 15 3.21 -1.37 -10.65
C ILE A 15 4.18 -2.55 -10.52
N GLU A 16 4.31 -3.07 -9.30
CA GLU A 16 5.11 -4.26 -9.01
C GLU A 16 4.58 -5.46 -9.81
N GLU A 17 5.50 -6.20 -10.43
CA GLU A 17 5.17 -7.45 -11.10
C GLU A 17 5.08 -8.60 -10.10
N TYR A 18 4.33 -9.63 -10.46
CA TYR A 18 4.30 -10.84 -9.65
C TYR A 18 5.67 -11.53 -9.70
N PRO A 19 6.19 -12.02 -8.56
CA PRO A 19 7.39 -12.85 -8.55
C PRO A 19 7.20 -14.07 -9.47
N GLU A 20 8.27 -14.48 -10.15
CA GLU A 20 8.23 -15.64 -11.01
C GLU A 20 7.77 -16.90 -10.23
N GLY A 21 6.80 -17.63 -10.78
CA GLY A 21 6.26 -18.84 -10.15
C GLY A 21 5.32 -18.60 -8.96
N PHE A 22 4.91 -17.36 -8.69
CA PHE A 22 3.96 -17.06 -7.61
C PHE A 22 2.56 -17.63 -7.93
N LYS A 23 2.04 -18.49 -7.05
CA LYS A 23 0.77 -19.21 -7.27
C LYS A 23 -0.48 -18.46 -6.78
N ASP A 24 -0.33 -17.61 -5.76
CA ASP A 24 -1.47 -16.90 -5.13
C ASP A 24 -1.63 -15.46 -5.66
N ILE A 25 -2.00 -15.34 -6.93
CA ILE A 25 -2.15 -14.04 -7.61
C ILE A 25 -3.23 -13.17 -6.94
N ILE A 26 -4.24 -13.81 -6.33
CA ILE A 26 -5.40 -13.13 -5.73
C ILE A 26 -5.02 -12.51 -4.37
N GLY A 27 -4.24 -13.23 -3.56
CA GLY A 27 -3.81 -12.74 -2.25
C GLY A 27 -2.63 -11.75 -2.29
N TYR A 28 -1.94 -11.66 -3.43
CA TYR A 28 -0.73 -10.86 -3.54
C TYR A 28 -1.02 -9.36 -3.61
N LYS A 29 -0.64 -8.65 -2.55
CA LYS A 29 -0.76 -7.19 -2.45
C LYS A 29 0.42 -6.52 -3.16
N ARG A 30 0.28 -6.32 -4.48
CA ARG A 30 1.24 -5.57 -5.29
C ARG A 30 1.44 -4.15 -4.76
N LEU A 31 2.66 -3.68 -4.86
CA LEU A 31 3.03 -2.29 -4.61
C LEU A 31 3.06 -1.49 -5.92
N CYS A 32 3.07 -0.17 -5.80
CA CYS A 32 3.26 0.74 -6.91
C CYS A 32 4.21 1.87 -6.55
N ASP A 33 4.88 2.42 -7.55
CA ASP A 33 5.57 3.70 -7.41
C ASP A 33 4.68 4.79 -8.00
N VAL A 34 4.63 5.92 -7.32
CA VAL A 34 3.81 7.06 -7.72
C VAL A 34 4.62 8.34 -7.79
N GLN A 35 4.24 9.23 -8.69
CA GLN A 35 4.84 10.54 -8.84
C GLN A 35 3.81 11.65 -8.60
N CYS A 36 4.21 12.70 -7.88
CA CYS A 36 3.36 13.89 -7.77
C CYS A 36 3.40 14.70 -9.07
N LEU A 37 2.22 14.94 -9.65
CA LEU A 37 2.07 15.76 -10.86
C LEU A 37 2.37 17.25 -10.62
N SER A 38 2.39 17.70 -9.36
CA SER A 38 2.63 19.10 -9.01
C SER A 38 4.10 19.40 -8.70
N CYS A 39 4.77 18.55 -7.91
CA CYS A 39 6.16 18.80 -7.48
C CYS A 39 7.18 17.78 -8.01
N GLY A 40 6.75 16.73 -8.72
CA GLY A 40 7.63 15.72 -9.31
C GLY A 40 8.21 14.68 -8.34
N ASN A 41 7.94 14.79 -7.03
CA ASN A 41 8.42 13.83 -6.03
C ASN A 41 7.91 12.41 -6.30
N ILE A 42 8.81 11.43 -6.15
CA ILE A 42 8.53 10.01 -6.35
C ILE A 42 8.42 9.32 -4.99
N TYR A 43 7.37 8.53 -4.82
CA TYR A 43 7.17 7.66 -3.67
C TYR A 43 7.18 6.21 -4.14
N TYR A 44 8.14 5.44 -3.65
CA TYR A 44 8.32 4.04 -4.04
C TYR A 44 7.52 3.10 -3.15
N SER A 45 7.20 1.92 -3.67
CA SER A 45 6.65 0.81 -2.88
C SER A 45 5.39 1.19 -2.07
N GLN A 46 4.53 2.01 -2.66
CA GLN A 46 3.24 2.38 -2.09
C GLN A 46 2.25 1.23 -2.25
N PRO A 47 1.35 1.01 -1.28
CA PRO A 47 0.29 0.02 -1.45
C PRO A 47 -0.59 0.41 -2.65
N TYR A 48 -0.77 -0.52 -3.58
CA TYR A 48 -1.73 -0.33 -4.65
C TYR A 48 -3.13 -0.42 -4.03
N ASP A 49 -3.80 0.70 -3.85
CA ASP A 49 -5.17 0.73 -3.35
C ASP A 49 -6.10 0.15 -4.43
N TRP A 50 -6.51 -1.11 -4.26
CA TRP A 50 -7.42 -1.87 -5.14
C TRP A 50 -8.86 -1.29 -5.18
N GLY A 51 -9.03 0.02 -5.31
CA GLY A 51 -10.33 0.69 -5.26
C GLY A 51 -11.03 0.62 -3.90
N LYS A 52 -10.38 0.11 -2.85
CA LYS A 52 -10.88 0.22 -1.49
C LYS A 52 -10.46 1.57 -0.94
N SER A 53 -11.42 2.48 -0.85
CA SER A 53 -11.33 3.64 0.03
C SER A 53 -10.93 3.16 1.42
N VAL A 54 -9.84 3.74 1.95
CA VAL A 54 -9.30 3.56 3.31
C VAL A 54 -8.24 2.45 3.42
N ASN A 55 -6.99 2.90 3.52
CA ASN A 55 -5.84 2.15 4.04
C ASN A 55 -6.29 1.20 5.17
N GLU A 56 -6.09 -0.11 5.04
CA GLU A 56 -6.24 -1.05 6.16
C GLU A 56 -5.21 -0.69 7.25
N VAL A 57 -5.60 0.17 8.20
CA VAL A 57 -4.81 0.41 9.41
C VAL A 57 -5.01 -0.80 10.32
N ARG A 58 -4.03 -1.70 10.39
CA ARG A 58 -4.02 -2.80 11.37
C ARG A 58 -3.96 -2.24 12.78
N ASN A 59 -4.98 -2.53 13.58
CA ASN A 59 -5.04 -2.13 14.98
C ASN A 59 -4.09 -3.03 15.82
N LEU A 60 -2.97 -2.47 16.28
CA LEU A 60 -1.93 -3.21 17.02
C LEU A 60 -2.35 -3.67 18.42
N ASN A 61 -3.53 -3.25 18.90
CA ASN A 61 -3.99 -3.53 20.26
C ASN A 61 -4.67 -4.90 20.47
N ILE A 62 -4.83 -5.72 19.42
CA ILE A 62 -5.50 -7.04 19.53
C ILE A 62 -4.51 -8.17 19.88
N ALA A 63 -3.19 -7.95 19.76
CA ALA A 63 -2.18 -8.98 20.03
C ALA A 63 -2.02 -9.35 21.52
N LYS A 64 -2.68 -8.69 22.46
CA LYS A 64 -2.54 -8.95 23.91
C LYS A 64 -3.63 -9.81 24.55
N LYS A 65 -4.60 -10.38 23.82
CA LYS A 65 -5.74 -11.12 24.43
C LYS A 65 -5.75 -12.64 24.23
N ARG A 66 -4.58 -13.29 24.08
CA ARG A 66 -4.48 -14.76 24.00
C ARG A 66 -3.39 -15.39 24.90
N ARG A 67 -3.15 -14.83 26.09
CA ARG A 67 -2.37 -15.51 27.16
C ARG A 67 -2.99 -15.30 28.54
N SER A 68 -4.17 -15.86 28.75
CA SER A 68 -4.62 -16.34 30.07
C SER A 68 -5.92 -17.09 29.87
N ASN A 69 -5.83 -18.42 30.00
CA ASN A 69 -6.85 -19.37 30.47
C ASN A 69 -6.48 -20.74 29.89
N ASN A 70 -5.53 -21.39 30.55
CA ASN A 70 -5.70 -22.78 30.97
C ASN A 70 -4.94 -22.97 32.27
#